data_AF-M3GZG9-F1
#
_entry.id   AF-M3GZG9-F1
#
_cell.length_a   1.000
_cell.length_b   1.000
_cell.length_c   1.000
_cell.angle_alpha   90.00
_cell.angle_beta   90.00
_cell.angle_gamma   90.00
#
_symmetry.space_group_name_H-M   'P 1'
#
loop_
_entity.id
_entity.type
_entity.pdbx_description
1 polymer ?
#
loop_
_entity_poly.entity_id
_entity_poly.type
_entity_poly.pdbx_seq_one_letter_code
_entity_poly.pdbx_strand_id
1 'polypeptide(L)'
;MNVGYFKHKTVKDQNGVEQKFIGGMINIPFMRPIECSLIVTPPEELAGNQKAPIYKIAQYKPKGWEGSRQFIGGIWSAVSKDGKVNYFKGHIETPLVAGERVYVALFEPKEDNGLMFEVTWSAPKSNTSAYVPTASSEDASYYADDDAIPY
;
A
#
# COMPACT_ATOMS: atom_id res chain seq x y z
N MET A 1 11.14 -7.52 -3.37
CA MET A 1 11.23 -8.04 -2.00
C MET A 1 9.83 -8.39 -1.54
N ASN A 2 9.59 -9.59 -1.00
CA ASN A 2 8.32 -9.90 -0.33
C ASN A 2 8.28 -9.09 0.97
N VAL A 3 7.18 -8.37 1.18
CA VAL A 3 6.97 -7.45 2.30
C VAL A 3 5.64 -7.71 2.98
N GLY A 4 4.95 -8.81 2.69
CA GLY A 4 3.63 -9.05 3.26
C GLY A 4 2.79 -10.07 2.52
N TYR A 5 1.55 -10.20 2.96
CA TYR A 5 0.64 -11.19 2.43
C TYR A 5 -0.82 -10.81 2.67
N PHE A 6 -1.72 -11.44 1.92
CA PHE A 6 -3.16 -11.47 2.19
C PHE A 6 -3.66 -12.91 2.19
N LYS A 7 -4.65 -13.21 3.03
CA LYS A 7 -5.32 -14.51 3.10
C LYS A 7 -6.77 -14.35 3.54
N HIS A 8 -7.56 -15.40 3.31
CA HIS A 8 -8.91 -15.47 3.86
C HIS A 8 -8.83 -15.58 5.40
N LYS A 9 -9.55 -14.71 6.10
CA LYS A 9 -9.72 -14.72 7.55
C LYS A 9 -11.21 -14.84 7.90
N THR A 10 -11.51 -15.50 9.00
CA THR A 10 -12.85 -15.58 9.59
C THR A 10 -12.80 -15.02 11.00
N VAL A 11 -13.70 -14.10 11.34
CA VAL A 11 -13.85 -13.54 12.68
C VAL A 11 -15.30 -13.66 13.11
N LYS A 12 -15.53 -14.05 14.36
CA LYS A 12 -16.88 -14.06 14.95
C LYS A 12 -17.20 -12.67 15.48
N ASP A 13 -18.38 -12.16 15.10
CA ASP A 13 -18.89 -10.91 15.65
C ASP A 13 -19.48 -11.09 17.06
N GLN A 14 -20.04 -10.02 17.62
CA GLN A 14 -20.60 -10.01 18.97
C GLN A 14 -21.81 -10.96 19.13
N ASN A 15 -22.47 -11.29 18.03
CA ASN A 15 -23.62 -12.19 17.99
C ASN A 15 -23.20 -13.63 17.64
N GLY A 16 -21.89 -13.90 17.57
CA GLY A 16 -21.35 -15.21 17.20
C GLY A 16 -21.42 -15.51 15.69
N VAL A 17 -21.81 -14.54 14.85
CA VAL A 17 -21.90 -14.71 13.40
C VAL A 17 -20.50 -14.63 12.80
N GLU A 18 -20.17 -15.61 11.97
CA GLU A 18 -18.88 -15.66 11.28
C GLU A 18 -18.84 -14.68 10.10
N GLN A 19 -17.93 -13.72 10.19
CA GLN A 19 -17.62 -12.77 9.13
C GLN A 19 -16.34 -13.20 8.42
N LYS A 20 -16.43 -13.45 7.12
CA LYS A 20 -15.29 -13.79 6.25
C LYS A 20 -14.78 -12.54 5.55
N PHE A 21 -13.47 -12.34 5.53
CA PHE A 21 -12.85 -11.23 4.82
C PHE A 21 -11.43 -11.59 4.37
N ILE A 22 -10.87 -10.78 3.46
CA ILE A 22 -9.48 -10.91 3.03
C ILE A 22 -8.64 -10.00 3.91
N GLY A 23 -7.80 -10.58 4.76
CA GLY A 23 -6.97 -9.85 5.72
C GLY A 23 -5.49 -10.16 5.55
N GLY A 24 -4.65 -9.21 5.90
CA GLY A 24 -3.22 -9.31 5.64
C GLY A 24 -2.38 -8.36 6.47
N MET A 25 -1.08 -8.42 6.23
CA MET A 25 -0.11 -7.50 6.82
C MET A 25 0.88 -7.07 5.74
N ILE A 26 1.20 -5.78 5.71
CA ILE A 26 2.22 -5.20 4.84
C ILE A 26 3.28 -4.55 5.72
N ASN A 27 4.53 -4.95 5.54
CA ASN A 27 5.69 -4.53 6.30
C ASN A 27 6.75 -3.94 5.36
N ILE A 28 6.55 -2.67 4.98
CA ILE A 28 7.53 -1.91 4.20
C ILE A 28 8.65 -1.47 5.14
N PRO A 29 9.95 -1.64 4.80
CA PRO A 29 11.06 -1.48 5.75
C PRO A 29 11.12 -0.16 6.55
N PHE A 30 10.66 0.95 5.98
CA PHE A 30 10.68 2.28 6.62
C PHE A 30 9.32 2.70 7.22
N MET A 31 8.31 1.83 7.16
CA MET A 31 6.99 2.08 7.71
C MET A 31 6.74 1.15 8.89
N ARG A 32 5.81 1.55 9.78
CA ARG A 32 5.27 0.59 10.75
C ARG A 32 4.51 -0.52 10.01
N PRO A 33 4.54 -1.78 10.48
CA PRO A 33 3.71 -2.84 9.91
C PRO A 33 2.24 -2.42 9.89
N ILE A 34 1.61 -2.57 8.73
CA ILE A 34 0.22 -2.21 8.49
C ILE A 34 -0.59 -3.49 8.45
N GLU A 35 -1.41 -3.72 9.48
CA GLU A 35 -2.50 -4.69 9.37
C GLU A 35 -3.64 -4.06 8.56
N CYS A 36 -4.10 -4.77 7.54
CA CYS A 36 -5.10 -4.26 6.60
C CYS A 36 -5.97 -5.38 6.03
N SER A 37 -7.05 -4.98 5.36
CA SER A 37 -7.94 -5.85 4.62
C SER A 37 -8.14 -5.38 3.20
N LEU A 38 -8.41 -6.32 2.30
CA LEU A 38 -8.85 -6.03 0.94
C LEU A 38 -10.38 -6.06 0.89
N ILE A 39 -10.97 -4.94 0.50
CA ILE A 39 -12.41 -4.84 0.27
C ILE A 39 -12.64 -4.91 -1.23
N VAL A 40 -13.34 -5.96 -1.67
CA VAL A 40 -13.72 -6.14 -3.07
C VAL A 40 -14.61 -4.98 -3.49
N THR A 41 -14.28 -4.34 -4.60
CA THR A 41 -15.14 -3.30 -5.20
C THR A 41 -16.33 -3.96 -5.89
N PRO A 42 -17.58 -3.53 -5.60
CA PRO A 42 -18.77 -4.13 -6.23
C PRO A 42 -18.74 -4.03 -7.76
N PRO A 43 -19.27 -5.03 -8.49
CA PRO A 43 -19.30 -5.01 -9.96
C PRO A 43 -19.99 -3.78 -10.55
N GLU A 44 -21.03 -3.28 -9.88
CA GLU A 44 -21.77 -2.07 -10.26
C GLU A 44 -20.87 -0.82 -10.27
N GLU A 45 -19.99 -0.70 -9.27
CA GLU A 45 -19.03 0.40 -9.16
C GLU A 45 -17.95 0.28 -10.24
N LEU A 46 -17.48 -0.93 -10.54
CA LEU A 46 -16.51 -1.19 -11.61
C LEU A 46 -17.09 -0.93 -13.01
N ALA A 47 -18.38 -1.23 -13.22
CA ALA A 47 -19.07 -0.98 -14.48
C ALA A 47 -19.23 0.52 -14.76
N GLY A 48 -19.52 1.31 -13.72
CA GLY A 48 -19.65 2.77 -13.82
C GLY A 48 -18.32 3.52 -13.85
N ASN A 49 -17.23 2.91 -13.41
CA ASN A 49 -15.91 3.54 -13.33
C ASN A 49 -14.78 2.55 -13.62
N GLN A 50 -14.34 2.51 -14.88
CA GLN A 50 -13.22 1.66 -15.32
C GLN A 50 -11.87 1.97 -14.64
N LYS A 51 -11.73 3.13 -13.98
CA LYS A 51 -10.53 3.51 -13.23
C LYS A 51 -10.59 3.09 -11.75
N ALA A 52 -11.74 2.59 -11.28
CA ALA A 52 -11.88 2.16 -9.90
C ALA A 52 -10.95 0.97 -9.60
N PRO A 53 -10.36 0.90 -8.39
CA PRO A 53 -9.60 -0.26 -7.97
C PRO A 53 -10.54 -1.47 -7.85
N ILE A 54 -10.03 -2.67 -8.14
CA ILE A 54 -10.76 -3.92 -7.91
C ILE A 54 -10.79 -4.31 -6.42
N TYR A 55 -9.79 -3.86 -5.65
CA TYR A 55 -9.78 -3.94 -4.21
C TYR A 55 -9.40 -2.58 -3.61
N LYS A 56 -10.14 -2.13 -2.61
CA LYS A 56 -9.75 -1.02 -1.74
C LYS A 56 -8.98 -1.58 -0.55
N ILE A 57 -7.82 -1.01 -0.22
CA ILE A 57 -7.04 -1.40 0.95
C ILE A 57 -7.62 -0.65 2.14
N ALA A 58 -8.23 -1.37 3.08
CA ALA A 58 -8.75 -0.79 4.32
C ALA A 58 -7.78 -1.06 5.47
N GLN A 59 -7.48 -0.03 6.26
CA GLN A 59 -6.69 -0.21 7.47
C GLN A 59 -7.48 -1.04 8.47
N TYR A 60 -6.83 -2.03 9.09
CA TYR A 60 -7.46 -2.77 10.17
C TYR A 60 -7.65 -1.86 11.38
N LYS A 61 -8.85 -1.92 11.95
CA LYS A 61 -9.19 -1.18 13.16
C LYS A 61 -9.61 -2.20 14.23
N PRO A 62 -9.04 -2.11 15.44
CA PRO A 62 -9.42 -3.02 16.52
C PRO A 62 -10.87 -2.78 16.94
N LYS A 63 -11.46 -3.77 17.61
CA LYS A 63 -12.81 -3.66 18.16
C LYS A 63 -12.89 -2.46 19.11
N GLY A 64 -13.93 -1.64 18.96
CA GLY A 64 -14.14 -0.45 19.78
C GLY A 64 -13.43 0.81 19.28
N TRP A 65 -12.71 0.73 18.15
CA TRP A 65 -12.15 1.93 17.52
C TRP A 65 -13.26 2.86 17.01
N GLU A 66 -13.24 4.11 17.44
CA GLU A 66 -14.20 5.13 17.02
C GLU A 66 -13.87 5.70 15.63
N GLY A 67 -14.91 5.91 14.81
CA GLY A 67 -14.79 6.51 13.48
C GLY A 67 -14.95 5.51 12.33
N SER A 68 -15.09 6.06 11.12
CA SER A 68 -15.37 5.29 9.91
C SER A 68 -14.18 4.43 9.47
N ARG A 69 -14.47 3.44 8.63
CA ARG A 69 -13.43 2.65 7.94
C ARG A 69 -12.54 3.59 7.13
N GLN A 70 -11.23 3.44 7.28
CA GLN A 70 -10.25 4.20 6.52
C GLN A 70 -9.71 3.35 5.38
N PHE A 71 -9.86 3.86 4.16
CA PHE A 71 -9.19 3.32 2.99
C PHE A 71 -7.86 4.03 2.82
N ILE A 72 -6.80 3.26 2.63
CA ILE A 72 -5.42 3.74 2.59
C ILE A 72 -4.76 3.40 1.25
N GLY A 73 -5.55 3.07 0.23
CA GLY A 73 -5.01 2.69 -1.07
C GLY A 73 -5.96 1.84 -1.91
N GLY A 74 -5.48 1.48 -3.10
CA GLY A 74 -6.21 0.67 -4.06
C GLY A 74 -5.31 -0.33 -4.77
N ILE A 75 -5.92 -1.38 -5.28
CA ILE A 75 -5.31 -2.44 -6.08
C ILE A 75 -6.08 -2.56 -7.39
N TRP A 76 -5.36 -2.70 -8.51
CA TRP A 76 -5.87 -2.86 -9.86
C TRP A 76 -5.25 -4.09 -10.51
N SER A 77 -5.97 -4.74 -11.41
CA SER A 77 -5.40 -5.75 -12.29
C SER A 77 -4.33 -5.14 -13.20
N ALA A 78 -3.28 -5.90 -13.45
CA ALA A 78 -2.19 -5.50 -14.33
C ALA A 78 -1.61 -6.72 -15.06
N VAL A 79 -0.94 -6.44 -16.17
CA VAL A 79 -0.17 -7.42 -16.92
C VAL A 79 1.26 -6.90 -17.03
N SER A 80 2.24 -7.80 -16.95
CA SER A 80 3.66 -7.46 -17.12
C SER A 80 3.92 -6.87 -18.50
N LYS A 81 5.05 -6.16 -18.65
CA LYS A 81 5.40 -5.50 -19.92
C LYS A 81 5.49 -6.45 -21.11
N ASP A 82 5.88 -7.69 -20.87
CA ASP A 82 5.96 -8.75 -21.87
C ASP A 82 4.61 -9.48 -22.10
N GLY A 83 3.55 -9.09 -21.39
CA GLY A 83 2.21 -9.65 -21.54
C GLY A 83 2.00 -11.02 -20.87
N LYS A 84 3.02 -11.59 -20.23
CA LYS A 84 3.00 -13.00 -19.79
C LYS A 84 2.49 -13.23 -18.38
N VAL A 85 2.62 -12.24 -17.51
CA VAL A 85 2.33 -12.38 -16.09
C VAL A 85 1.19 -11.45 -15.73
N ASN A 86 0.05 -12.05 -15.38
CA ASN A 86 -1.02 -11.33 -14.70
C ASN A 86 -0.61 -11.14 -13.23
N TYR A 87 -0.79 -9.92 -12.74
CA TYR A 87 -0.56 -9.59 -11.34
C TYR A 87 -1.48 -8.44 -10.95
N PHE A 88 -1.42 -8.04 -9.69
CA PHE A 88 -2.14 -6.87 -9.23
C PHE A 88 -1.15 -5.78 -8.84
N LYS A 89 -1.38 -4.56 -9.31
CA LYS A 89 -0.59 -3.39 -8.94
C LYS A 89 -1.42 -2.50 -8.03
N GLY A 90 -0.79 -1.84 -7.09
CA GLY A 90 -1.49 -0.91 -6.22
C GLY A 90 -0.56 0.06 -5.54
N HIS A 91 -1.13 0.84 -4.64
CA HIS A 91 -0.38 1.72 -3.77
C HIS A 91 -1.06 1.87 -2.42
N ILE A 92 -0.24 2.23 -1.44
CA ILE A 92 -0.67 2.70 -0.12
C ILE A 92 -0.41 4.20 -0.07
N GLU A 93 -1.41 4.97 0.35
CA GLU A 93 -1.30 6.40 0.57
C GLU A 93 -0.66 6.67 1.94
N THR A 94 0.40 7.48 1.95
CA THR A 94 1.15 7.77 3.17
C THR A 94 1.95 9.07 3.05
N PRO A 95 1.99 9.93 4.08
CA PRO A 95 2.80 11.14 4.05
C PRO A 95 4.31 10.88 4.21
N LEU A 96 4.72 9.63 4.44
CA LEU A 96 6.12 9.28 4.74
C LEU A 96 7.07 9.34 3.54
N VAL A 97 6.54 9.51 2.32
CA VAL A 97 7.33 9.56 1.09
C VAL A 97 6.86 10.69 0.18
N ALA A 98 7.78 11.25 -0.60
CA ALA A 98 7.44 12.21 -1.64
C ALA A 98 6.46 11.60 -2.65
N GLY A 99 5.42 12.35 -3.02
CA GLY A 99 4.31 11.86 -3.86
C GLY A 99 3.27 11.02 -3.11
N GLU A 100 3.41 10.91 -1.78
CA GLU A 100 2.43 10.37 -0.84
C GLU A 100 1.97 8.94 -1.11
N ARG A 101 2.72 8.18 -1.90
CA ARG A 101 2.33 6.84 -2.37
C ARG A 101 3.49 5.85 -2.33
N VAL A 102 3.24 4.71 -1.71
CA VAL A 102 4.12 3.54 -1.75
C VAL A 102 3.48 2.49 -2.64
N TYR A 103 4.11 2.22 -3.79
CA TYR A 103 3.59 1.25 -4.76
C TYR A 103 3.90 -0.18 -4.36
N VAL A 104 2.90 -1.05 -4.43
CA VAL A 104 3.02 -2.47 -4.13
C VAL A 104 2.50 -3.30 -5.30
N ALA A 105 2.99 -4.54 -5.40
CA ALA A 105 2.46 -5.53 -6.35
C ALA A 105 2.09 -6.81 -5.62
N LEU A 106 0.92 -7.36 -5.94
CA LEU A 106 0.39 -8.60 -5.38
C LEU A 106 0.47 -9.69 -6.44
N PHE A 107 0.98 -10.84 -6.02
CA PHE A 107 1.10 -12.04 -6.85
C PHE A 107 0.44 -13.22 -6.15
N GLU A 108 -0.07 -14.17 -6.92
CA GLU A 108 -0.45 -15.47 -6.38
C GLU A 108 0.79 -16.14 -5.79
N PRO A 109 0.69 -16.75 -4.59
CA PRO A 109 1.81 -17.45 -3.98
C PRO A 109 2.22 -18.64 -4.86
N LYS A 110 3.52 -18.85 -5.00
CA LYS A 110 4.07 -19.98 -5.77
C LYS A 110 3.96 -21.30 -5.02
N GLU A 111 3.88 -21.22 -3.70
CA GLU A 111 3.76 -22.37 -2.80
C GLU A 111 2.33 -22.44 -2.26
N ASP A 112 1.82 -23.65 -2.06
CA ASP A 112 0.52 -23.86 -1.43
C ASP A 112 0.64 -23.67 0.09
N ASN A 113 0.58 -22.41 0.51
CA ASN A 113 0.73 -21.96 1.89
C ASN A 113 -0.56 -21.34 2.47
N GLY A 114 -1.69 -21.54 1.79
CA GLY A 114 -2.99 -20.98 2.18
C GLY A 114 -3.08 -19.45 2.08
N LEU A 115 -2.09 -18.79 1.48
CA LEU A 115 -2.16 -17.36 1.19
C LEU A 115 -2.98 -17.15 -0.09
N MET A 116 -3.64 -15.99 -0.16
CA MET A 116 -4.29 -15.54 -1.37
C MET A 116 -3.32 -14.72 -2.23
N PHE A 117 -2.53 -13.85 -1.59
CA PHE A 117 -1.55 -13.03 -2.28
C PHE A 117 -0.26 -12.89 -1.45
N GLU A 118 0.87 -12.84 -2.15
CA GLU A 118 2.12 -12.29 -1.64
C GLU A 118 2.26 -10.84 -2.07
N VAL A 119 2.64 -9.98 -1.12
CA VAL A 119 2.85 -8.55 -1.37
C VAL A 119 4.32 -8.32 -1.60
N THR A 120 4.63 -7.67 -2.71
CA THR A 120 5.99 -7.30 -3.07
C THR A 120 6.15 -5.81 -3.18
N TRP A 121 7.33 -5.35 -2.80
CA TRP A 121 7.76 -3.97 -2.94
C TRP A 121 9.21 -3.94 -3.45
N SER A 122 9.53 -2.88 -4.17
CA SER A 122 10.89 -2.54 -4.58
C SER A 122 11.13 -1.07 -4.27
N ALA A 123 12.30 -0.77 -3.70
CA ALA A 123 12.73 0.61 -3.53
C ALA A 123 12.67 1.36 -4.87
N PRO A 124 12.26 2.65 -4.87
CA PRO A 124 12.41 3.49 -6.04
C PRO A 124 13.85 3.41 -6.52
N LYS A 125 14.05 3.11 -7.81
CA LYS A 125 15.39 3.12 -8.38
C LYS A 125 15.85 4.57 -8.39
N SER A 126 17.01 4.86 -7.81
CA SER A 126 17.63 6.17 -7.99
C SER A 126 17.83 6.39 -9.48
N ASN A 127 17.17 7.39 -10.06
CA ASN A 127 17.60 7.87 -11.35
C ASN A 127 19.04 8.35 -11.18
N THR A 128 19.98 7.75 -11.89
CA THR A 128 21.39 8.17 -11.93
C THR A 128 21.59 9.58 -12.50
N SER A 129 20.50 10.30 -12.80
CA SER A 129 20.49 11.72 -13.15
C SER A 129 20.12 12.64 -11.97
N ALA A 130 19.89 12.12 -10.76
CA ALA A 130 19.75 12.95 -9.58
C ALA A 130 21.13 13.54 -9.25
N TYR A 131 21.30 14.82 -9.61
CA TYR A 131 22.39 15.67 -9.15
C TYR A 131 22.48 15.55 -7.63
N VAL A 132 23.45 14.77 -7.16
CA VAL A 132 23.91 14.87 -5.77
C VAL A 132 24.71 16.16 -5.74
N PRO A 133 24.30 17.20 -5.00
CA PRO A 133 25.18 18.34 -4.79
C PRO A 133 26.42 17.78 -4.10
N THR A 134 27.55 17.77 -4.79
CA THR A 134 28.84 17.63 -4.15
C THR A 134 28.91 18.73 -3.11
N ALA A 135 28.98 18.37 -1.83
CA ALA A 135 29.33 19.30 -0.78
C ALA A 135 30.76 19.76 -1.06
N SER A 136 30.90 20.85 -1.81
CA SER A 136 32.11 21.66 -1.75
C SER A 136 32.21 22.16 -0.32
N SER A 137 33.33 21.88 0.33
CA SER A 137 33.67 22.27 1.69
C SER A 137 33.86 23.79 1.86
N GLU A 138 33.18 24.60 1.06
CA GLU A 138 33.29 26.05 0.99
C GLU A 138 31.89 26.62 0.69
N ASP A 139 31.01 26.65 1.70
CA ASP A 139 30.11 27.78 2.01
C ASP A 139 29.08 27.37 3.07
N ALA A 140 29.55 27.26 4.31
CA ALA A 140 28.68 27.13 5.49
C ALA A 140 28.21 28.51 5.99
N SER A 141 27.84 29.42 5.09
CA SER A 141 27.50 30.81 5.42
C SER A 141 26.06 31.22 5.06
N TYR A 142 25.23 30.31 4.53
CA TYR A 142 23.90 30.67 4.00
C TYR A 142 22.69 30.09 4.74
N TYR A 143 22.84 29.62 5.98
CA TYR A 143 21.70 29.43 6.89
C TYR A 143 21.40 30.75 7.59
N ALA A 144 20.78 31.68 6.86
CA ALA A 144 20.05 32.76 7.50
C ALA A 144 18.75 32.16 8.06
N ASP A 145 18.60 32.23 9.37
CA ASP A 145 17.34 32.09 10.10
C ASP A 145 16.24 32.85 9.37
N ASP A 146 15.28 32.12 8.79
CA ASP A 146 13.93 32.64 8.62
C ASP A 146 12.96 31.47 8.82
N ASP A 147 12.85 31.08 10.10
CA ASP A 147 11.75 30.31 10.65
C ASP A 147 10.44 31.11 10.52
N ALA A 148 9.80 31.00 9.36
CA ALA A 148 8.43 31.46 9.17
C ALA A 148 7.57 30.35 8.56
N ILE A 149 6.81 29.66 9.41
CA ILE A 149 5.72 28.76 9.05
C ILE A 149 4.48 29.61 8.72
N PRO A 150 3.87 29.52 7.51
CA PRO A 150 2.56 30.12 7.26
C PRO A 150 1.44 29.06 7.40
N TYR A 151 0.37 29.48 8.09
CA TYR A 151 -0.87 28.77 8.45
C TYR A 151 -1.58 28.03 7.30
#